data_AF-A0A7K2LS56-F1
#
_entry.id   AF-A0A7K2LS56-F1
#
_cell.length_a   1.000
_cell.length_b   1.000
_cell.length_c   1.000
_cell.angle_alpha   90.00
_cell.angle_beta   90.00
_cell.angle_gamma   90.00
#
_symmetry.space_group_name_H-M   'P 1'
#
loop_
_entity.id
_entity.type
_entity.pdbx_description
1 polymer ?
#
loop_
_entity_poly.entity_id
_entity_poly.type
_entity_poly.pdbx_seq_one_letter_code
_entity_poly.pdbx_strand_id
1 'polypeptide(L)'
;MSTHPAMNNVTGDAPATETTASGQRDNMAWLLRQFASDTTGVTHAVLLSRDGLRLLDSEVDKDWADELSAAISGVASLAANITGPTHKKRPARQVVIERDDCLIFVQSSGRSAAFEGHPGNERGVVDTVLAVIATMDADAGTVGFEMGRLVQKFAPYMQIPVRVGTGDEVR
;
A
#
# COMPACT_ATOMS: atom_id res chain seq x y z
N MET A 1 -19.57 24.16 60.38
CA MET A 1 -19.86 24.28 58.93
C MET A 1 -18.71 25.05 58.31
N SER A 2 -17.94 24.63 57.31
CA SER A 2 -17.70 23.33 56.65
C SER A 2 -16.43 23.54 55.81
N THR A 3 -15.47 22.62 55.98
CA THR A 3 -14.56 22.05 54.95
C THR A 3 -13.83 22.96 53.93
N HIS A 4 -12.49 23.00 54.03
CA HIS A 4 -11.58 23.17 52.89
C HIS A 4 -11.81 22.08 51.83
N PRO A 5 -11.85 22.40 50.52
CA PRO A 5 -11.64 21.41 49.47
C PRO A 5 -10.18 21.42 49.02
N ALA A 6 -9.57 20.24 49.03
CA ALA A 6 -8.33 19.94 48.34
C ALA A 6 -8.57 19.97 46.82
N MET A 7 -7.74 20.69 46.07
CA MET A 7 -7.70 20.61 44.61
C MET A 7 -6.70 19.52 44.23
N ASN A 8 -7.23 18.37 43.83
CA ASN A 8 -6.49 17.25 43.27
C ASN A 8 -5.84 17.65 41.95
N ASN A 9 -4.55 17.39 41.82
CA ASN A 9 -3.87 17.25 40.53
C ASN A 9 -4.48 16.04 39.80
N VAL A 10 -5.35 16.29 38.84
CA VAL A 10 -5.68 15.31 37.81
C VAL A 10 -4.67 15.51 36.69
N THR A 11 -3.57 14.76 36.77
CA THR A 11 -2.77 14.45 35.59
C THR A 11 -3.70 13.72 34.63
N GLY A 12 -4.25 14.44 33.66
CA GLY A 12 -4.96 13.86 32.54
C GLY A 12 -3.95 13.05 31.74
N ASP A 13 -3.87 11.76 32.03
CA ASP A 13 -3.29 10.78 31.13
C ASP A 13 -4.18 10.75 29.89
N ALA A 14 -3.79 11.51 28.88
CA ALA A 14 -4.43 11.45 27.57
C ALA A 14 -4.12 10.04 27.03
N PRO A 15 -5.14 9.21 26.72
CA PRO A 15 -4.84 7.95 26.06
C PRO A 15 -4.26 8.30 24.69
N ALA A 16 -2.98 7.98 24.50
CA ALA A 16 -2.41 7.85 23.17
C ALA A 16 -3.37 6.99 22.36
N THR A 17 -3.90 7.53 21.28
CA THR A 17 -4.93 6.88 20.48
C THR A 17 -4.33 5.61 19.87
N GLU A 18 -4.49 4.48 20.55
CA GLU A 18 -4.24 3.16 19.96
C GLU A 18 -5.23 3.01 18.81
N THR A 19 -4.78 3.38 17.61
CA THR A 19 -5.57 3.20 16.40
C THR A 19 -5.70 1.70 16.20
N THR A 20 -6.91 1.17 16.37
CA THR A 20 -7.21 -0.25 16.16
C THR A 20 -6.87 -0.66 14.72
N ALA A 21 -6.59 -1.94 14.49
CA ALA A 21 -6.29 -2.46 13.14
C ALA A 21 -7.39 -2.16 12.11
N SER A 22 -8.66 -2.02 12.54
CA SER A 22 -9.76 -1.55 11.67
C SER A 22 -9.57 -0.08 11.26
N GLY A 23 -9.28 0.81 12.20
CA GLY A 23 -9.04 2.23 11.90
C GLY A 23 -7.82 2.45 11.00
N GLN A 24 -6.78 1.62 11.14
CA GLN A 24 -5.63 1.65 10.23
C GLN A 24 -6.03 1.28 8.80
N ARG A 25 -6.82 0.20 8.62
CA ARG A 25 -7.34 -0.23 7.32
C ARG A 25 -8.23 0.82 6.68
N ASP A 26 -9.12 1.46 7.44
CA ASP A 26 -10.01 2.51 6.94
C ASP A 26 -9.23 3.73 6.44
N ASN A 27 -8.19 4.14 7.18
CA ASN A 27 -7.30 5.23 6.75
C ASN A 27 -6.54 4.88 5.47
N MET A 28 -6.02 3.66 5.37
CA MET A 28 -5.33 3.19 4.16
C MET A 28 -6.28 3.11 2.95
N ALA A 29 -7.52 2.66 3.16
CA ALA A 29 -8.55 2.61 2.12
C ALA A 29 -8.90 4.02 1.63
N TRP A 30 -9.02 4.98 2.55
CA TRP A 30 -9.23 6.37 2.21
C TRP A 30 -8.06 6.95 1.39
N LEU A 31 -6.81 6.66 1.78
CA LEU A 31 -5.63 7.07 1.02
C LEU A 31 -5.60 6.50 -0.41
N LEU A 32 -6.04 5.24 -0.60
CA LEU A 32 -6.19 4.62 -1.92
C LEU A 32 -7.23 5.34 -2.78
N ARG A 33 -8.41 5.60 -2.22
CA ARG A 33 -9.48 6.35 -2.89
C ARG A 33 -9.03 7.75 -3.28
N GLN A 34 -8.37 8.45 -2.36
CA GLN A 34 -7.83 9.78 -2.63
C GLN A 34 -6.77 9.73 -3.74
N PHE A 35 -5.82 8.79 -3.69
CA PHE A 35 -4.81 8.63 -4.74
C PHE A 35 -5.43 8.41 -6.12
N ALA A 36 -6.44 7.54 -6.23
CA ALA A 36 -7.12 7.27 -7.49
C ALA A 36 -7.86 8.51 -8.02
N SER A 37 -8.47 9.31 -7.14
CA SER A 37 -9.16 10.54 -7.51
C SER A 37 -8.22 11.70 -7.88
N ASP A 38 -7.08 11.82 -7.20
CA ASP A 38 -6.18 12.98 -7.34
C ASP A 38 -5.14 12.79 -8.45
N THR A 39 -4.86 11.55 -8.86
CA THR A 39 -3.83 11.25 -9.85
C THR A 39 -4.43 11.18 -11.25
N THR A 40 -4.06 12.13 -12.11
CA THR A 40 -4.54 12.18 -13.50
C THR A 40 -4.23 10.89 -14.25
N GLY A 41 -5.23 10.34 -14.93
CA GLY A 41 -5.13 9.11 -15.70
C GLY A 41 -5.30 7.83 -14.88
N VAL A 42 -5.19 7.87 -13.55
CA VAL A 42 -5.49 6.71 -12.71
C VAL A 42 -7.00 6.49 -12.65
N THR A 43 -7.42 5.24 -12.77
CA THR A 43 -8.84 4.85 -12.71
C THR A 43 -9.14 4.00 -11.48
N HIS A 44 -8.21 3.11 -11.11
CA HIS A 44 -8.39 2.18 -9.98
C HIS A 44 -7.05 1.91 -9.30
N ALA A 45 -7.11 1.62 -8.01
CA ALA A 45 -5.97 1.15 -7.22
C ALA A 45 -6.41 0.02 -6.28
N VAL A 46 -5.63 -1.05 -6.26
CA VAL A 46 -5.87 -2.23 -5.42
C VAL A 46 -4.60 -2.54 -4.63
N LEU A 47 -4.73 -2.61 -3.32
CA LEU A 47 -3.72 -3.16 -2.44
C LEU A 47 -4.06 -4.64 -2.22
N LEU A 48 -3.14 -5.51 -2.55
CA LEU A 48 -3.28 -6.96 -2.45
C LEU A 48 -2.13 -7.56 -1.64
N SER A 49 -2.32 -8.76 -1.15
CA SER A 49 -1.26 -9.57 -0.53
C SER A 49 -0.48 -10.34 -1.59
N ARG A 50 0.75 -10.74 -1.25
CA ARG A 50 1.62 -11.51 -2.15
C ARG A 50 1.08 -12.91 -2.50
N ASP A 51 0.10 -13.43 -1.78
CA ASP A 51 -0.59 -14.69 -2.08
C ASP A 51 -1.83 -14.52 -2.98
N GLY A 52 -2.14 -13.29 -3.42
CA GLY A 52 -3.18 -13.02 -4.42
C GLY A 52 -4.55 -12.66 -3.87
N LEU A 53 -4.64 -12.36 -2.58
CA LEU A 53 -5.88 -11.90 -1.97
C LEU A 53 -5.94 -10.37 -1.95
N ARG A 54 -7.10 -9.82 -2.30
CA ARG A 54 -7.37 -8.39 -2.17
C ARG A 54 -7.38 -8.00 -0.69
N LEU A 55 -6.74 -6.87 -0.36
CA LEU A 55 -6.73 -6.30 0.99
C LEU A 55 -7.59 -5.05 1.08
N LEU A 56 -7.36 -4.09 0.18
CA LEU A 56 -8.08 -2.81 0.09
C LEU A 56 -8.16 -2.39 -1.38
N ASP A 57 -9.14 -1.56 -1.71
CA ASP A 57 -9.32 -1.04 -3.07
C ASP A 57 -9.92 0.37 -3.06
N SER A 58 -9.81 1.06 -4.19
CA SER A 58 -10.33 2.39 -4.42
C SER A 58 -11.76 2.38 -4.99
N GLU A 59 -12.67 1.60 -4.40
CA GLU A 59 -14.07 1.41 -4.87
C GLU A 59 -14.15 0.66 -6.20
N VAL A 60 -13.42 -0.44 -6.27
CA VAL A 60 -13.33 -1.31 -7.44
C VAL A 60 -14.44 -2.38 -7.37
N ASP A 61 -14.93 -2.83 -8.52
CA ASP A 61 -15.77 -4.04 -8.56
C ASP A 61 -15.06 -5.20 -7.84
N LYS A 62 -15.77 -5.85 -6.92
CA LYS A 62 -15.15 -6.79 -5.97
C LYS A 62 -14.63 -8.04 -6.67
N ASP A 63 -15.42 -8.60 -7.58
CA ASP A 63 -15.06 -9.83 -8.29
C ASP A 63 -13.87 -9.58 -9.21
N TRP A 64 -13.88 -8.45 -9.93
CA TRP A 64 -12.76 -8.04 -10.75
C TRP A 64 -11.49 -7.74 -9.94
N ALA A 65 -11.62 -7.09 -8.78
CA ALA A 65 -10.48 -6.79 -7.93
C ALA A 65 -9.86 -8.06 -7.31
N ASP A 66 -10.67 -9.07 -7.01
CA ASP A 66 -10.21 -10.37 -6.55
C ASP A 66 -9.50 -11.14 -7.69
N GLU A 67 -10.05 -11.14 -8.91
CA GLU A 67 -9.39 -11.70 -10.11
C GLU A 67 -8.05 -11.01 -10.41
N LEU A 68 -8.03 -9.68 -10.40
CA LEU A 68 -6.84 -8.88 -10.59
C LEU A 68 -5.79 -9.20 -9.52
N SER A 69 -6.19 -9.31 -8.25
CA SER A 69 -5.27 -9.61 -7.16
C SER A 69 -4.60 -10.98 -7.34
N ALA A 70 -5.38 -11.99 -7.71
CA ALA A 70 -4.87 -13.32 -8.00
C ALA A 70 -3.83 -13.28 -9.13
N ALA A 71 -4.13 -12.64 -10.26
CA ALA A 71 -3.23 -12.54 -11.40
C ALA A 71 -1.95 -11.74 -11.08
N ILE A 72 -2.10 -10.56 -10.46
CA ILE A 72 -0.97 -9.64 -10.20
C ILE A 72 0.00 -10.19 -9.17
N SER A 73 -0.46 -11.01 -8.21
CA SER A 73 0.45 -11.69 -7.27
C SER A 73 1.48 -12.60 -7.96
N GLY A 74 1.06 -13.28 -9.03
CA GLY A 74 1.94 -14.08 -9.88
C GLY A 74 2.97 -13.22 -10.61
N VAL A 75 2.52 -12.12 -11.23
CA VAL A 75 3.41 -11.15 -11.91
C VAL A 75 4.45 -10.58 -10.95
N ALA A 76 4.03 -10.15 -9.76
CA ALA A 76 4.91 -9.62 -8.73
C ALA A 76 5.93 -10.66 -8.24
N SER A 77 5.51 -11.93 -8.15
CA SER A 77 6.38 -13.05 -7.77
C SER A 77 7.44 -13.35 -8.83
N LEU A 78 7.06 -13.34 -10.11
CA LEU A 78 8.02 -13.49 -11.22
C LEU A 78 9.01 -12.32 -11.24
N ALA A 79 8.52 -11.08 -11.19
CA ALA A 79 9.35 -9.89 -11.21
C ALA A 79 10.35 -9.83 -10.04
N ALA A 80 9.98 -10.34 -8.86
CA ALA A 80 10.88 -10.40 -7.70
C ALA A 80 12.04 -11.41 -7.85
N ASN A 81 11.98 -12.33 -8.82
CA ASN A 81 12.95 -13.41 -9.01
C ASN A 81 13.73 -13.34 -10.33
N ILE A 82 13.27 -12.56 -11.31
CA ILE A 82 14.02 -12.33 -12.55
C ILE A 82 15.32 -11.58 -12.23
N THR A 83 16.44 -12.06 -12.78
CA THR A 83 17.74 -11.41 -12.63
C THR A 83 18.02 -10.45 -13.78
N GLY A 84 18.69 -9.34 -13.49
CA GLY A 84 19.18 -8.41 -14.52
C GLY A 84 20.52 -8.87 -15.10
N PRO A 85 21.15 -8.04 -15.97
CA PRO A 85 22.40 -8.38 -16.67
C PRO A 85 23.60 -8.74 -15.77
N THR A 86 23.54 -8.38 -14.48
CA THR A 86 24.59 -8.73 -13.50
C THR A 86 24.43 -10.13 -12.90
N HIS A 87 23.38 -10.88 -13.27
CA HIS A 87 23.00 -12.19 -12.71
C HIS A 87 22.84 -12.22 -11.17
N LYS A 88 22.74 -11.05 -10.53
CA LYS A 88 22.46 -10.91 -9.10
C LYS A 88 20.98 -10.67 -8.89
N LYS A 89 20.42 -11.24 -7.82
CA LYS A 89 19.06 -10.94 -7.38
C LYS A 89 18.98 -9.49 -6.93
N ARG A 90 18.14 -8.70 -7.60
CA ARG A 90 17.79 -7.32 -7.24
C ARG A 90 16.26 -7.18 -7.33
N PRO A 91 15.62 -6.46 -6.41
CA PRO A 91 14.16 -6.30 -6.46
C PRO A 91 13.78 -5.47 -7.70
N ALA A 92 12.73 -5.90 -8.40
CA ALA A 92 12.05 -5.04 -9.37
C ALA A 92 11.44 -3.85 -8.62
N ARG A 93 11.70 -2.63 -9.11
CA ARG A 93 11.07 -1.42 -8.55
C ARG A 93 9.59 -1.35 -8.92
N GLN A 94 9.27 -1.75 -10.15
CA GLN A 94 7.93 -1.68 -10.71
C GLN A 94 7.82 -2.67 -11.87
N VAL A 95 6.60 -3.14 -12.13
CA VAL A 95 6.22 -3.79 -13.39
C VAL A 95 5.18 -2.92 -14.07
N VAL A 96 5.28 -2.78 -15.38
CA VAL A 96 4.27 -2.10 -16.20
C VAL A 96 3.75 -3.10 -17.22
N ILE A 97 2.43 -3.25 -17.27
CA ILE A 97 1.72 -4.07 -18.25
C ILE A 97 0.92 -3.10 -19.13
N GLU A 98 1.18 -3.13 -20.42
CA GLU A 98 0.43 -2.38 -21.42
C GLU A 98 -0.60 -3.32 -22.07
N ARG A 99 -1.86 -2.91 -22.07
CA ARG A 99 -2.97 -3.57 -22.76
C ARG A 99 -3.54 -2.60 -23.79
N ASP A 100 -4.35 -3.09 -24.72
CA ASP A 100 -5.01 -2.21 -25.69
C ASP A 100 -5.99 -1.21 -25.03
N ASP A 101 -6.44 -1.49 -23.81
CA ASP A 101 -7.47 -0.74 -23.08
C ASP A 101 -6.95 0.00 -21.83
N CYS A 102 -5.78 -0.34 -21.29
CA CYS A 102 -5.24 0.28 -20.08
C CYS A 102 -3.75 -0.01 -19.84
N LEU A 103 -3.18 0.78 -18.93
CA LEU A 103 -1.88 0.52 -18.31
C LEU A 103 -2.10 -0.04 -16.90
N ILE A 104 -1.33 -1.06 -16.52
CA ILE A 104 -1.31 -1.61 -15.16
C ILE A 104 0.09 -1.49 -14.59
N PHE A 105 0.20 -0.77 -13.47
CA PHE A 105 1.43 -0.57 -12.73
C PHE A 105 1.42 -1.40 -11.46
N VAL A 106 2.49 -2.14 -11.20
CA VAL A 106 2.60 -3.02 -10.03
C VAL A 106 3.87 -2.70 -9.25
N GLN A 107 3.74 -2.48 -7.94
CA GLN A 107 4.89 -2.26 -7.05
C GLN A 107 4.72 -2.96 -5.69
N SER A 108 5.84 -3.36 -5.09
CA SER A 108 5.85 -3.79 -3.68
C SER A 108 5.47 -2.60 -2.79
N SER A 109 4.64 -2.84 -1.77
CA SER A 109 4.14 -1.77 -0.86
C SER A 109 4.50 -1.97 0.62
N GLY A 110 5.24 -3.04 0.93
CA GLY A 110 5.82 -3.27 2.26
C GLY A 110 5.05 -4.32 3.03
N ARG A 111 5.31 -4.44 4.34
CA ARG A 111 4.64 -5.40 5.23
C ARG A 111 3.79 -4.68 6.25
N SER A 112 2.51 -5.04 6.33
CA SER A 112 1.57 -4.45 7.28
C SER A 112 1.00 -5.48 8.24
N ALA A 113 0.83 -5.09 9.51
CA ALA A 113 0.08 -5.84 10.50
C ALA A 113 -1.40 -5.41 10.58
N ALA A 114 -1.82 -4.39 9.80
CA ALA A 114 -3.19 -3.90 9.83
C ALA A 114 -4.23 -4.95 9.34
N PHE A 115 -3.77 -6.03 8.72
CA PHE A 115 -4.58 -7.12 8.15
C PHE A 115 -4.51 -8.39 9.03
N GLU A 116 -4.82 -8.26 10.32
CA GLU A 116 -4.97 -9.40 11.23
C GLU A 116 -6.08 -10.35 10.75
N GLY A 117 -5.86 -11.66 10.87
CA GLY A 117 -6.81 -12.68 10.42
C GLY A 117 -6.79 -12.98 8.91
N HIS A 118 -5.89 -12.34 8.14
CA HIS A 118 -5.66 -12.67 6.74
C HIS A 118 -5.20 -14.13 6.58
N PRO A 119 -5.76 -14.93 5.66
CA PRO A 119 -5.29 -16.29 5.40
C PRO A 119 -3.79 -16.32 5.08
N GLY A 120 -3.04 -17.27 5.62
CA GLY A 120 -1.58 -17.34 5.43
C GLY A 120 -0.77 -16.32 6.25
N ASN A 121 -1.42 -15.46 7.05
CA ASN A 121 -0.76 -14.52 7.96
C ASN A 121 -0.33 -15.17 9.29
N GLU A 122 0.40 -16.28 9.24
CA GLU A 122 0.89 -16.99 10.44
C GLU A 122 1.91 -16.18 11.24
N ARG A 123 2.47 -15.14 10.64
CA ARG A 123 3.53 -14.29 11.21
C ARG A 123 3.04 -12.93 11.71
N GLY A 124 1.75 -12.65 11.64
CA GLY A 124 1.16 -11.37 12.07
C GLY A 124 1.45 -10.18 11.14
N VAL A 125 2.07 -10.40 9.98
CA VAL A 125 2.25 -9.40 8.93
C VAL A 125 1.97 -9.96 7.53
N VAL A 126 1.39 -9.12 6.68
CA VAL A 126 1.11 -9.43 5.27
C VAL A 126 2.08 -8.65 4.38
N ASP A 127 2.78 -9.35 3.48
CA ASP A 127 3.53 -8.75 2.37
C ASP A 127 2.55 -8.19 1.34
N THR A 128 2.60 -6.88 1.08
CA THR A 128 1.64 -6.16 0.24
C THR A 128 2.21 -5.71 -1.09
N VAL A 129 1.36 -5.70 -2.10
CA VAL A 129 1.61 -5.25 -3.47
C VAL A 129 0.52 -4.26 -3.85
N LEU A 130 0.89 -3.15 -4.47
CA LEU A 130 -0.05 -2.18 -5.03
C LEU A 130 -0.13 -2.38 -6.53
N ALA A 131 -1.35 -2.59 -7.03
CA ALA A 131 -1.70 -2.53 -8.44
C ALA A 131 -2.45 -1.22 -8.71
N VAL A 132 -2.07 -0.50 -9.76
CA VAL A 132 -2.73 0.73 -10.21
C VAL A 132 -3.09 0.58 -11.68
N ILE A 133 -4.34 0.87 -12.01
CA ILE A 133 -4.87 0.84 -13.37
C ILE A 133 -5.02 2.27 -13.83
N ALA A 134 -4.48 2.57 -15.01
CA ALA A 134 -4.54 3.89 -15.62
C ALA A 134 -4.99 3.81 -17.08
N THR A 135 -5.46 4.94 -17.60
CA THR A 135 -5.79 5.10 -19.01
C THR A 135 -4.54 4.98 -19.88
N MET A 136 -4.72 4.68 -21.17
CA MET A 136 -3.62 4.48 -22.12
C MET A 136 -2.80 5.74 -22.42
N ASP A 137 -3.38 6.91 -22.18
CA ASP A 137 -2.74 8.22 -22.34
C ASP A 137 -2.12 8.74 -21.03
N ALA A 138 -2.18 7.97 -19.94
CA ALA A 138 -1.62 8.37 -18.66
C ALA A 138 -0.09 8.48 -18.72
N ASP A 139 0.45 9.54 -18.12
CA ASP A 139 1.89 9.71 -17.99
C ASP A 139 2.46 8.75 -16.94
N ALA A 140 3.22 7.75 -17.39
CA ALA A 140 3.81 6.72 -16.54
C ALA A 140 4.74 7.29 -15.44
N GLY A 141 5.42 8.41 -15.72
CA GLY A 141 6.28 9.10 -14.75
C GLY A 141 5.48 9.65 -13.57
N THR A 142 4.38 10.34 -13.86
CA THR A 142 3.46 10.91 -12.89
C THR A 142 2.78 9.82 -12.07
N VAL A 143 2.27 8.77 -12.72
CA VAL A 143 1.65 7.63 -12.03
C VAL A 143 2.66 6.97 -11.09
N GLY A 144 3.88 6.68 -11.57
CA GLY A 144 4.95 6.09 -10.75
C GLY A 144 5.38 6.98 -9.58
N PHE A 145 5.42 8.29 -9.77
CA PHE A 145 5.75 9.25 -8.72
C PHE A 145 4.70 9.28 -7.61
N GLU A 146 3.42 9.41 -7.97
CA GLU A 146 2.32 9.44 -7.00
C GLU A 146 2.13 8.07 -6.31
N MET A 147 2.37 6.97 -7.03
CA MET A 147 2.48 5.62 -6.45
C MET A 147 3.54 5.56 -5.35
N GLY A 148 4.70 6.18 -5.55
CA GLY A 148 5.74 6.30 -4.53
C GLY A 148 5.30 7.11 -3.31
N ARG A 149 4.60 8.24 -3.52
CA ARG A 149 4.05 9.06 -2.43
C ARG A 149 2.97 8.33 -1.66
N LEU A 150 2.10 7.56 -2.31
CA LEU A 150 1.11 6.72 -1.64
C LEU A 150 1.78 5.68 -0.73
N VAL A 151 2.81 4.97 -1.21
CA VAL A 151 3.56 4.01 -0.40
C VAL A 151 4.26 4.69 0.79
N GLN A 152 4.75 5.92 0.63
CA GLN A 152 5.28 6.69 1.75
C GLN A 152 4.19 7.05 2.77
N LYS A 153 2.99 7.45 2.32
CA LYS A 153 1.84 7.70 3.21
C LYS A 153 1.36 6.44 3.93
N PHE A 154 1.62 5.25 3.37
CA PHE A 154 1.36 3.98 4.05
C PHE A 154 2.37 3.63 5.15
N ALA A 155 3.56 4.23 5.17
CA ALA A 155 4.62 3.88 6.10
C ALA A 155 4.19 3.80 7.59
N PRO A 156 3.33 4.69 8.12
CA PRO A 156 2.83 4.58 9.51
C PRO A 156 2.02 3.32 9.81
N TYR A 157 1.48 2.66 8.78
CA TYR A 157 0.69 1.44 8.88
C TYR A 157 1.50 0.18 8.48
N MET A 158 2.79 0.35 8.18
CA MET A 158 3.70 -0.73 7.76
C MET A 158 4.69 -1.05 8.88
N GLN A 159 4.79 -2.33 9.25
CA GLN A 159 5.87 -2.79 10.14
C GLN A 159 7.23 -2.73 9.43
N ILE A 160 7.25 -3.03 8.13
CA ILE A 160 8.45 -2.90 7.29
C ILE A 160 8.07 -2.09 6.05
N PRO A 161 8.39 -0.79 6.00
CA PRO A 161 8.12 0.03 4.83
C PRO A 161 9.03 -0.35 3.65
N VAL A 162 8.58 -0.07 2.43
CA VAL A 162 9.40 -0.24 1.23
C VAL A 162 10.54 0.76 1.25
N ARG A 163 11.76 0.26 1.09
CA ARG A 163 12.93 1.12 0.85
C ARG A 163 12.86 1.61 -0.59
N VAL A 164 12.26 2.77 -0.81
CA VAL A 164 12.43 3.48 -2.08
C VAL A 164 13.89 3.91 -2.10
N GLY A 165 14.69 3.31 -2.99
CA GLY A 165 16.06 3.79 -3.19
C GLY A 165 15.96 5.23 -3.67
N THR A 166 16.24 6.17 -2.78
CA THR A 166 16.55 7.56 -3.13
C THR A 166 17.61 7.46 -4.21
N GLY A 167 17.29 7.95 -5.40
CA GLY A 167 18.32 8.10 -6.41
C GLY A 167 19.32 9.08 -5.82
N ASP A 168 20.48 8.58 -5.41
CA ASP A 168 21.64 9.45 -5.25
C ASP A 168 21.81 10.14 -6.60
N GLU A 169 21.69 11.47 -6.60
CA GLU A 169 22.17 12.31 -7.69
C GLU A 169 23.63 11.93 -7.94
N VAL A 170 23.86 11.17 -9.00
CA VAL A 170 25.20 10.93 -9.51
C VAL A 170 25.62 12.21 -10.22
N ARG A 171 26.42 12.99 -9.50
CA ARG A 171 27.26 14.06 -10.04
C ARG A 171 28.28 13.52 -11.03
#